data_AF-A0A6L3NDP1-F1
#
_entry.id   AF-A0A6L3NDP1-F1
#
_cell.length_a   1.000
_cell.length_b   1.000
_cell.length_c   1.000
_cell.angle_alpha   90.00
_cell.angle_beta   90.00
_cell.angle_gamma   90.00
#
_symmetry.space_group_name_H-M   'P 1'
#
loop_
_entity.id
_entity.type
_entity.pdbx_description
1 polymer ?
#
loop_
_entity_poly.entity_id
_entity_poly.type
_entity_poly.pdbx_seq_one_letter_code
_entity_poly.pdbx_strand_id
1 'polypeptide(L)' 'PGGVRSDGARSADGQILATYVHGLFDAPDACAALLAWAGLDRAERIDYPALREASLERLADSFAEHLDLRALYAEFR' A
#
# COMPACT_ATOMS: atom_id res chain seq x y z
N PRO A 1 -32.21 -15.05 10.73
CA PRO A 1 -32.02 -14.01 9.69
C PRO A 1 -30.58 -13.45 9.75
N GLY A 2 -29.71 -13.92 8.85
CA GLY A 2 -28.31 -13.48 8.79
C GLY A 2 -28.21 -12.12 8.13
N GLY A 3 -28.15 -11.06 8.94
CA GLY A 3 -27.82 -9.73 8.45
C GLY A 3 -26.38 -9.68 7.94
N VAL A 4 -26.12 -8.85 6.92
CA VAL A 4 -24.76 -8.57 6.45
C VAL A 4 -23.97 -7.99 7.62
N ARG A 5 -23.00 -8.75 8.12
CA ARG A 5 -22.06 -8.26 9.14
C ARG A 5 -20.94 -7.53 8.43
N SER A 6 -20.74 -6.26 8.77
CA SER A 6 -19.56 -5.51 8.31
C SER A 6 -18.28 -6.10 8.89
N ASP A 7 -17.20 -6.12 8.11
CA ASP A 7 -15.86 -6.53 8.55
C ASP A 7 -15.16 -5.49 9.46
N GLY A 8 -15.95 -4.65 10.12
CA GLY A 8 -15.44 -3.57 10.95
C GLY A 8 -16.46 -2.99 11.91
N ALA A 9 -15.96 -2.13 12.80
CA ALA A 9 -16.70 -1.43 13.83
C ALA A 9 -16.17 0.01 13.96
N ARG A 10 -17.03 0.93 14.44
CA ARG A 10 -16.66 2.29 14.82
C ARG A 10 -17.17 2.57 16.24
N SER A 11 -16.42 3.32 17.03
CA SER A 11 -16.89 3.79 18.33
C SER A 11 -18.02 4.81 18.17
N ALA A 12 -18.84 4.97 19.20
CA ALA A 12 -19.97 5.90 19.19
C ALA A 12 -19.55 7.37 19.04
N ASP A 13 -18.37 7.73 19.54
CA ASP A 13 -17.76 9.06 19.39
C ASP A 13 -17.04 9.25 18.04
N GLY A 14 -17.02 8.22 17.20
CA GLY A 14 -16.38 8.24 15.88
C GLY A 14 -14.85 8.34 15.91
N GLN A 15 -14.22 8.29 17.09
CA GLN A 15 -12.77 8.44 17.26
C GLN A 15 -11.99 7.16 16.99
N ILE A 16 -12.66 6.00 16.99
CA ILE A 16 -12.07 4.69 16.75
C ILE A 16 -12.75 4.03 15.55
N LEU A 17 -11.94 3.51 14.63
CA LEU A 17 -12.35 2.65 13.53
C LEU A 17 -11.51 1.36 13.60
N ALA A 18 -12.18 0.22 13.52
CA ALA A 18 -11.54 -1.10 13.48
C ALA A 18 -12.05 -1.86 12.26
N THR A 19 -11.15 -2.40 11.44
CA THR A 19 -11.49 -3.25 10.30
C THR A 19 -10.29 -4.09 9.90
N TYR A 20 -10.48 -5.02 8.96
CA TYR A 20 -9.40 -5.74 8.33
C TYR A 20 -8.60 -4.81 7.40
N VAL A 21 -7.27 -4.78 7.55
CA VAL A 21 -6.42 -3.73 6.95
C VAL A 21 -5.83 -4.09 5.59
N HIS A 22 -5.66 -5.37 5.26
CA HIS A 22 -4.93 -5.74 4.04
C HIS A 22 -5.60 -5.18 2.78
N GLY A 23 -4.82 -4.49 1.94
CA GLY A 23 -5.28 -3.86 0.70
C GLY A 23 -6.06 -2.55 0.89
N LEU A 24 -6.42 -2.17 2.13
CA LEU A 24 -7.27 -1.01 2.40
C LEU A 24 -6.60 0.32 2.04
N PHE A 25 -5.28 0.41 2.23
CA PHE A 25 -4.49 1.58 1.85
C PHE A 25 -4.03 1.56 0.38
N ASP A 26 -4.03 0.40 -0.26
CA ASP A 26 -3.65 0.24 -1.66
C ASP A 26 -4.77 0.69 -2.61
N ALA A 27 -6.01 0.71 -2.14
CA ALA A 27 -7.16 1.26 -2.84
C ALA A 27 -7.24 2.79 -2.61
N PRO A 28 -7.01 3.64 -3.64
CA PRO A 28 -6.90 5.10 -3.46
C PRO A 28 -8.13 5.74 -2.83
N ASP A 29 -9.32 5.25 -3.18
CA ASP A 29 -10.58 5.80 -2.68
C ASP A 29 -10.82 5.40 -1.22
N ALA A 30 -10.42 4.19 -0.81
CA ALA A 30 -10.52 3.75 0.58
C ALA A 30 -9.50 4.48 1.47
N CYS A 31 -8.27 4.65 0.98
CA CYS A 31 -7.25 5.45 1.66
C CYS A 31 -7.72 6.90 1.84
N ALA A 32 -8.27 7.53 0.80
CA ALA A 32 -8.82 8.88 0.87
C ALA A 32 -9.96 8.99 1.90
N ALA A 33 -10.88 8.01 1.94
CA ALA A 33 -11.95 7.98 2.92
C ALA A 33 -11.44 7.84 4.37
N LEU A 34 -10.41 7.03 4.60
CA LEU A 34 -9.77 6.89 5.91
C LEU A 34 -9.04 8.15 6.35
N LEU A 35 -8.33 8.80 5.42
CA LEU A 35 -7.64 10.06 5.70
C LEU A 35 -8.62 11.20 6.00
N ALA A 36 -9.73 11.27 5.26
CA ALA A 36 -10.81 12.20 5.55
C ALA A 36 -11.45 11.92 6.93
N TRP A 37 -11.68 10.65 7.28
CA TRP A 37 -12.13 10.28 8.63
C TRP A 37 -11.13 10.70 9.72
N ALA A 38 -9.82 10.60 9.45
CA ALA A 38 -8.75 11.04 10.34
C ALA A 38 -8.55 12.58 10.38
N GLY A 39 -9.34 13.35 9.63
CA GLY A 39 -9.31 14.81 9.62
C GLY A 39 -8.39 15.45 8.57
N LEU A 40 -7.84 14.66 7.64
CA LEU A 40 -7.06 15.18 6.51
C LEU A 40 -7.98 15.40 5.30
N ASP A 41 -8.34 16.66 5.06
CA ASP A 41 -9.09 17.06 3.88
C ASP A 41 -8.20 17.09 2.63
N ARG A 42 -8.77 16.66 1.50
CA ARG A 42 -8.13 16.70 0.16
C ARG A 42 -6.76 16.00 0.13
N ALA A 43 -6.66 14.82 0.74
CA ALA A 43 -5.49 13.97 0.61
C ALA A 43 -5.13 13.76 -0.87
N GLU A 44 -3.86 13.95 -1.20
CA GLU A 44 -3.35 13.69 -2.55
C GLU A 44 -3.41 12.19 -2.84
N ARG A 45 -3.92 11.83 -4.03
CA ARG A 45 -3.94 10.43 -4.44
C ARG A 45 -2.55 10.00 -4.86
N ILE A 46 -2.03 9.00 -4.15
CA ILE A 46 -0.77 8.34 -4.50
C ILE A 46 -1.09 7.17 -5.43
N ASP A 47 -0.46 7.15 -6.61
CA ASP A 47 -0.43 5.97 -7.46
C ASP A 47 0.62 4.99 -6.90
N TYR A 48 0.21 4.23 -5.89
CA TYR A 48 1.08 3.26 -5.22
C TYR A 48 1.64 2.20 -6.19
N PRO A 49 0.85 1.63 -7.13
CA PRO A 49 1.38 0.76 -8.17
C PRO A 49 2.51 1.40 -8.99
N ALA A 50 2.33 2.64 -9.47
CA ALA A 50 3.36 3.33 -10.24
C ALA A 50 4.62 3.63 -9.39
N LEU A 51 4.45 4.03 -8.13
CA LEU A 51 5.56 4.27 -7.21
C LEU A 51 6.36 2.99 -6.93
N ARG A 52 5.65 1.87 -6.75
CA ARG A 52 6.26 0.55 -6.56
C ARG A 52 7.07 0.17 -7.79
N GLU A 53 6.49 0.30 -8.98
CA GLU A 53 7.18 -0.03 -10.24
C GLU A 53 8.43 0.82 -10.44
N ALA A 54 8.32 2.14 -10.28
CA ALA A 54 9.46 3.03 -10.36
C ALA A 54 10.55 2.69 -9.35
N SER A 55 10.18 2.12 -8.19
CA SER A 55 11.15 1.68 -7.18
C SER A 55 11.84 0.37 -7.54
N LEU A 56 11.14 -0.55 -8.20
CA LEU A 56 11.72 -1.78 -8.73
C LEU A 56 12.71 -1.48 -9.85
N GLU A 57 12.36 -0.58 -10.77
CA GLU A 57 13.26 -0.16 -11.85
C GLU A 57 14.55 0.46 -11.29
N ARG A 58 14.44 1.39 -10.33
CA ARG A 58 15.63 1.96 -9.67
C ARG A 58 16.51 0.91 -8.99
N LEU A 59 15.92 -0.13 -8.41
CA LEU A 59 16.68 -1.22 -7.81
C LEU A 59 17.39 -2.06 -8.88
N ALA A 60 16.70 -2.36 -9.98
CA ALA A 60 17.28 -3.09 -11.10
C ALA A 60 18.48 -2.32 -11.71
N ASP A 61 18.31 -1.02 -11.94
CA ASP A 61 19.37 -0.14 -12.44
C ASP A 61 20.58 -0.12 -11.48
N SER A 62 20.33 0.04 -10.18
CA SER A 62 21.39 0.04 -9.16
C SER A 62 22.17 -1.28 -9.14
N PHE A 63 21.48 -2.41 -9.31
CA PHE A 63 22.14 -3.71 -9.39
C PHE A 63 22.95 -3.86 -10.68
N ALA A 64 22.42 -3.40 -11.82
CA ALA A 64 23.15 -3.45 -13.09
C ALA A 64 24.40 -2.57 -13.09
N GLU A 65 24.37 -1.43 -12.39
CA GLU A 65 25.51 -0.49 -12.30
C GLU A 65 26.60 -0.99 -11.36
N HIS A 66 26.22 -1.59 -10.23
CA HIS A 66 27.15 -1.85 -9.13
C HIS A 66 27.49 -3.33 -8.90
N LEU A 67 26.78 -4.27 -9.51
CA LEU A 67 27.03 -5.70 -9.34
C LEU A 67 27.47 -6.35 -10.66
N ASP A 68 28.48 -7.21 -10.60
CA ASP A 68 28.74 -8.16 -11.68
C ASP A 68 27.69 -9.28 -11.63
N LEU A 69 26.53 -9.01 -12.24
CA LEU A 69 25.43 -9.96 -12.29
C LEU A 69 25.84 -11.27 -12.99
N ARG A 70 26.79 -11.24 -13.93
CA ARG A 70 27.26 -12.45 -14.61
C ARG A 70 28.03 -13.35 -13.67
N ALA A 71 28.97 -12.78 -12.90
CA ALA A 71 29.70 -13.53 -11.88
C ALA A 71 28.73 -14.07 -10.80
N LEU A 72 27.79 -13.24 -10.35
CA LEU A 72 26.80 -13.64 -9.34
C LEU A 72 25.92 -14.81 -9.81
N TYR A 73 25.38 -14.76 -11.02
CA TYR A 73 24.55 -15.85 -11.55
C TYR A 73 25.34 -17.12 -11.87
N ALA A 74 26.64 -17.03 -12.15
CA ALA A 74 27.49 -18.20 -12.38
C ALA A 74 27.64 -19.06 -11.11
N GLU A 75 27.64 -18.44 -9.92
CA GLU A 75 27.77 -19.15 -8.63
C GLU A 75 26.46 -19.76 -8.12
N PHE A 76 25.31 -19.29 -8.58
CA PHE A 76 24.00 -19.88 -8.23
C PHE A 76 23.62 -21.09 -9.09
N ARG A 77 24.50 -21.49 -10.03
CA ARG A 77 24.26 -22.61 -10.94
C ARG A 77 24.74 -23.94 -10.39
#